data_AF-A0A7C9RG63-F1
#
_entry.id   AF-A0A7C9RG63-F1
#
_cell.length_a   1.000
_cell.length_b   1.000
_cell.length_c   1.000
_cell.angle_alpha   90.00
_cell.angle_beta   90.00
_cell.angle_gamma   90.00
#
_symmetry.space_group_name_H-M   'P 1'
#
loop_
_entity.id
_entity.type
_entity.pdbx_description
1 polymer ?
#
loop_
_entity_poly.entity_id
_entity_poly.type
_entity_poly.pdbx_seq_one_letter_code
_entity_poly.pdbx_strand_id
1 'polypeptide(L)'
;MGGCALASGLGMVLLNAMEGRSPPGLSTEMSSQSRGAGAFRPSPTQWAALATAPAVRKTFRQEFATEGKIAVNEDRATPVFSPYAGRVNALQARPGDAVVAGQPLFVIEAIDTVQGLNDLIAALSTMNSARSKLNLAQIVEKRANDLYAGKAVPLKDWQQAQADLVAAQNDMRSSETAVEAARKRLRILGRTDEDIAAFEGTRLIKADTPVFAPIGGIVVQRKVGPGQYLNAGATD
;
A
#
# COMPACT_ATOMS: atom_id res chain seq x y z
N MET A 1 22.94 -33.12 22.82
CA MET A 1 21.81 -33.14 23.79
C MET A 1 20.74 -32.26 23.18
N GLY A 2 20.00 -32.74 22.17
CA GLY A 2 18.73 -33.47 22.33
C GLY A 2 17.59 -32.43 22.36
N GLY A 3 16.73 -32.20 21.38
CA GLY A 3 16.30 -32.99 20.21
C GLY A 3 14.86 -33.48 20.44
N CYS A 4 13.87 -32.81 19.81
CA CYS A 4 12.50 -33.24 19.42
C CYS A 4 11.55 -32.01 19.47
N ALA A 5 10.95 -31.49 18.38
CA ALA A 5 10.11 -32.05 17.31
C ALA A 5 8.61 -32.13 17.68
N LEU A 6 7.85 -31.22 17.04
CA LEU A 6 6.51 -31.30 16.44
C LEU A 6 5.34 -31.98 17.18
N ALA A 7 4.20 -31.28 17.27
CA ALA A 7 2.92 -31.74 16.70
C ALA A 7 1.81 -30.68 16.85
N SER A 8 1.11 -30.43 15.75
CA SER A 8 -0.16 -29.74 15.61
C SER A 8 -1.33 -30.64 16.04
N GLY A 9 -2.43 -30.04 16.50
CA GLY A 9 -3.68 -30.78 16.74
C GLY A 9 -4.85 -29.86 17.13
N LEU A 10 -5.80 -29.71 16.20
CA LEU A 10 -7.14 -29.18 16.43
C LEU A 10 -7.89 -30.02 17.48
N GLY A 11 -8.71 -29.37 18.32
CA GLY A 11 -9.61 -30.04 19.25
C GLY A 11 -10.83 -29.19 19.57
N MET A 12 -11.86 -29.34 18.76
CA MET A 12 -13.24 -28.87 18.96
C MET A 12 -13.90 -29.72 20.06
N VAL A 13 -14.45 -29.13 21.13
CA VAL A 13 -15.56 -29.75 21.91
C VAL A 13 -16.45 -28.64 22.50
N LEU A 14 -17.70 -28.66 22.06
CA LEU A 14 -18.85 -27.99 22.64
C LEU A 14 -19.37 -28.77 23.86
N LEU A 15 -19.84 -27.99 24.84
CA LEU A 15 -20.92 -28.23 25.81
C LEU A 15 -21.35 -29.70 26.05
N ASN A 16 -21.18 -30.17 27.29
CA ASN A 16 -22.20 -31.01 27.92
C ASN A 16 -22.19 -30.87 29.44
N ALA A 17 -23.39 -30.71 29.99
CA ALA A 17 -23.69 -30.68 31.40
C ALA A 17 -23.40 -32.03 32.06
N MET A 18 -22.71 -32.00 33.21
CA MET A 18 -22.78 -33.06 34.22
C MET A 18 -22.80 -32.40 35.61
N GLU A 19 -23.98 -32.43 36.20
CA GLU A 19 -24.20 -32.50 37.63
C GLU A 19 -23.21 -33.50 38.27
N GLY A 20 -22.69 -33.14 39.45
CA GLY A 20 -22.18 -34.12 40.41
C GLY A 20 -20.67 -34.37 40.40
N ARG A 21 -19.94 -33.54 41.15
CA ARG A 21 -18.84 -34.01 42.00
C ARG A 21 -18.55 -33.00 43.12
N SER A 22 -19.16 -33.26 44.27
CA SER A 22 -18.80 -32.63 45.55
C SER A 22 -17.32 -32.91 45.85
N PRO A 23 -16.52 -31.89 46.18
CA PRO A 23 -15.18 -32.13 46.73
C PRO A 23 -15.27 -32.76 48.13
N PRO A 24 -14.27 -33.58 48.51
CA PRO A 24 -14.31 -34.41 49.71
C PRO A 24 -14.28 -33.54 50.96
N GLY A 25 -15.03 -33.98 51.97
CA GLY A 25 -15.26 -33.27 53.22
C GLY A 25 -13.97 -32.83 53.90
N LEU A 26 -13.69 -31.53 53.84
CA LEU A 26 -13.10 -30.84 54.97
C LEU A 26 -14.24 -30.68 55.96
N SER A 27 -14.29 -31.58 56.94
CA SER A 27 -15.04 -31.41 58.17
C SER A 27 -14.56 -30.12 58.83
N THR A 28 -15.17 -29.02 58.42
CA THR A 28 -15.28 -27.82 59.22
C THR A 28 -16.08 -28.25 60.44
N GLU A 29 -15.37 -28.73 61.46
CA GLU A 29 -15.82 -28.65 62.84
C GLU A 29 -15.93 -27.16 63.19
N MET A 30 -16.91 -26.48 62.59
CA MET A 30 -17.54 -25.32 63.17
C MET A 30 -18.25 -25.85 64.39
N SER A 31 -17.48 -25.92 65.48
CA SER A 31 -17.96 -26.07 66.83
C SER A 31 -19.15 -25.14 66.98
N SER A 32 -20.33 -25.74 66.99
CA SER A 32 -21.60 -25.10 67.26
C SER A 32 -21.67 -24.75 68.75
N GLN A 33 -20.73 -23.93 69.22
CA GLN A 33 -20.78 -23.32 70.54
C GLN A 33 -21.70 -22.11 70.47
N SER A 34 -22.92 -22.34 70.97
CA SER A 34 -23.87 -21.34 71.45
C SER A 34 -24.20 -20.17 70.51
N ARG A 35 -25.30 -20.31 69.76
CA ARG A 35 -26.24 -19.19 69.62
C ARG A 35 -26.99 -19.00 70.94
N GLY A 36 -26.25 -18.62 71.98
CA GLY A 36 -26.78 -17.87 73.12
C GLY A 36 -26.36 -16.43 72.92
N ALA A 37 -27.18 -15.46 73.31
CA ALA A 37 -26.78 -14.06 73.35
C ALA A 37 -25.63 -13.89 74.37
N GLY A 38 -24.41 -14.24 73.97
CA GLY A 38 -23.20 -14.12 74.75
C GLY A 38 -22.75 -12.68 74.69
N ALA A 39 -23.11 -11.89 75.69
CA ALA A 39 -22.57 -10.55 75.85
C ALA A 39 -21.04 -10.65 75.97
N PHE A 40 -20.33 -10.13 74.98
CA PHE A 40 -18.89 -9.91 75.08
C PHE A 40 -18.62 -8.99 76.28
N ARG A 41 -17.79 -9.43 77.22
CA ARG A 41 -17.35 -8.63 78.38
C ARG A 41 -15.93 -8.16 78.13
N PRO A 42 -15.72 -6.89 77.73
CA PRO A 42 -14.39 -6.36 77.54
C PRO A 42 -13.66 -6.27 78.88
N SER A 43 -12.35 -6.53 78.88
CA SER A 43 -11.47 -6.18 79.99
C SER A 43 -11.40 -4.66 80.17
N PRO A 44 -10.96 -4.13 81.33
CA PRO A 44 -10.86 -2.69 81.56
C PRO A 44 -10.00 -1.96 80.52
N THR A 45 -8.94 -2.60 80.04
CA THR A 45 -8.09 -2.10 78.96
C THR A 45 -8.78 -2.13 77.61
N GLN A 46 -9.61 -3.13 77.33
CA GLN A 46 -10.41 -3.20 76.10
C GLN A 46 -11.55 -2.17 76.09
N TRP A 47 -12.13 -1.86 77.25
CA TRP A 47 -13.12 -0.80 77.40
C TRP A 47 -12.55 0.58 77.10
N ALA A 48 -11.34 0.86 77.58
CA ALA A 48 -10.68 2.15 77.34
C ALA A 48 -10.37 2.42 75.85
N ALA A 49 -10.25 1.37 75.03
CA ALA A 49 -9.97 1.47 73.60
C ALA A 49 -11.23 1.34 72.70
N LEU A 50 -12.41 1.10 73.28
CA LEU A 50 -13.63 0.90 72.53
C LEU A 50 -14.26 2.25 72.14
N ALA A 51 -14.22 2.57 70.85
CA ALA A 51 -14.94 3.71 70.28
C ALA A 51 -16.10 3.22 69.41
N THR A 52 -17.29 3.79 69.62
CA THR A 52 -18.49 3.51 68.81
C THR A 52 -18.97 4.78 68.13
N ALA A 53 -19.40 4.67 66.87
CA ALA A 53 -20.03 5.76 66.13
C ALA A 53 -21.35 5.27 65.47
N PRO A 54 -22.36 6.13 65.33
CA PRO A 54 -23.62 5.77 64.68
C PRO A 54 -23.39 5.48 63.18
N ALA A 55 -24.02 4.42 62.67
CA ALA A 55 -23.98 4.10 61.25
C ALA A 55 -24.79 5.12 60.45
N VAL A 56 -24.12 5.88 59.58
CA VAL A 56 -24.76 6.86 58.69
C VAL A 56 -24.73 6.34 57.26
N ARG A 57 -25.87 6.35 56.57
CA ARG A 57 -25.91 6.06 55.13
C ARG A 57 -25.16 7.17 54.39
N LYS A 58 -24.11 6.79 53.67
CA LYS A 58 -23.40 7.66 52.73
C LYS A 58 -23.42 7.01 51.35
N THR A 59 -23.57 7.83 50.32
CA THR A 59 -23.43 7.38 48.94
C THR A 59 -21.95 7.15 48.66
N PHE A 60 -21.56 5.88 48.55
CA PHE A 60 -20.23 5.50 48.08
C PHE A 60 -20.25 5.44 46.57
N ARG A 61 -19.38 6.24 45.92
CA ARG A 61 -19.05 6.03 44.51
C ARG A 61 -17.77 5.22 44.49
N GLN A 62 -17.84 3.98 44.02
CA GLN A 62 -16.65 3.19 43.77
C GLN A 62 -15.97 3.77 42.53
N GLU A 63 -14.83 4.42 42.74
CA GLU A 63 -13.95 4.85 41.65
C GLU A 63 -12.98 3.71 41.37
N PHE A 64 -13.06 3.14 40.17
CA PHE A 64 -12.09 2.16 39.69
C PHE A 64 -11.02 2.91 38.89
N ALA A 65 -9.82 2.99 39.45
CA ALA A 65 -8.66 3.50 38.73
C ALA A 65 -8.18 2.41 37.77
N THR A 66 -8.22 2.70 36.47
CA THR A 66 -7.61 1.88 35.42
C THR A 66 -6.63 2.72 34.63
N GLU A 67 -5.62 2.08 34.06
CA GLU A 67 -4.75 2.71 33.10
C GLU A 67 -5.43 2.71 31.73
N GLY A 68 -5.35 3.84 31.03
CA GLY A 68 -5.80 3.99 29.65
C GLY A 68 -4.71 4.63 28.81
N LYS A 69 -4.53 4.17 27.57
CA LYS A 69 -3.62 4.78 26.59
C LYS A 69 -4.44 5.44 25.50
N ILE A 70 -4.09 6.68 25.14
CA ILE A 70 -4.66 7.35 23.97
C ILE A 70 -3.87 6.86 22.75
N ALA A 71 -4.56 6.16 21.85
CA ALA A 71 -4.00 5.72 20.58
C ALA A 71 -4.58 6.56 19.43
N VAL A 72 -3.86 6.60 18.30
CA VAL A 72 -4.39 7.17 17.07
C VAL A 72 -5.55 6.29 16.59
N ASN A 73 -6.62 6.92 16.10
CA ASN A 73 -7.68 6.18 15.44
C ASN A 73 -7.17 5.67 14.09
N GLU A 74 -6.87 4.37 14.02
CA GLU A 74 -6.33 3.71 12.81
C GLU A 74 -7.29 3.80 11.61
N ASP A 75 -8.61 3.87 11.84
CA ASP A 75 -9.60 4.07 10.77
C ASP A 75 -9.53 5.47 10.14
N ARG A 76 -8.93 6.44 10.84
CA ARG A 76 -8.75 7.82 10.37
C ARG A 76 -7.29 8.17 10.08
N ALA A 77 -6.38 7.21 10.22
CA ALA A 77 -4.96 7.39 9.95
C ALA A 77 -4.55 6.49 8.80
N THR A 78 -4.20 7.10 7.66
CA THR A 78 -3.72 6.36 6.49
C THR A 78 -2.21 6.53 6.36
N PRO A 79 -1.41 5.46 6.49
CA PRO A 79 0.01 5.53 6.17
C PRO A 79 0.17 5.77 4.67
N VAL A 80 0.97 6.78 4.31
CA VAL A 80 1.25 7.11 2.91
C VAL A 80 2.57 6.47 2.51
N PHE A 81 2.49 5.52 1.59
CA PHE A 81 3.65 4.88 0.99
C PHE A 81 3.87 5.41 -0.43
N SER A 82 5.14 5.47 -0.84
CA SER A 82 5.44 5.73 -2.24
C SER A 82 5.12 4.50 -3.08
N PRO A 83 4.32 4.63 -4.16
CA PRO A 83 4.14 3.54 -5.12
C PRO A 83 5.39 3.32 -5.99
N TYR A 84 6.33 4.28 -6.02
CA TYR A 84 7.53 4.23 -6.87
C TYR A 84 8.80 4.17 -6.03
N ALA A 85 9.80 3.45 -6.54
CA ALA A 85 11.15 3.46 -5.98
C ALA A 85 11.93 4.68 -6.49
N GLY A 86 12.67 5.36 -5.62
CA GLY A 86 13.38 6.57 -6.01
C GLY A 86 14.00 7.34 -4.86
N ARG A 87 14.74 8.40 -5.22
CA ARG A 87 15.35 9.32 -4.25
C ARG A 87 14.41 10.47 -3.93
N VAL A 88 14.23 10.80 -2.66
CA VAL A 88 13.41 11.94 -2.24
C VAL A 88 14.13 13.24 -2.58
N ASN A 89 13.58 14.02 -3.49
CA ASN A 89 14.16 15.29 -3.95
C ASN A 89 13.71 16.45 -3.06
N ALA A 90 12.40 16.54 -2.78
CA ALA A 90 11.82 17.63 -2.01
C ALA A 90 10.72 17.13 -1.06
N LEU A 91 10.67 17.75 0.12
CA LEU A 91 9.60 17.54 1.11
C LEU A 91 8.75 18.82 1.17
N GLN A 92 7.47 18.71 0.85
CA GLN A 92 6.56 19.85 0.80
C GLN A 92 5.72 19.96 2.08
N ALA A 93 5.39 18.83 2.71
CA ALA A 93 4.64 18.80 3.96
C ALA A 93 5.55 18.52 5.18
N ARG A 94 5.27 19.19 6.30
CA ARG A 94 5.95 19.00 7.58
C ARG A 94 4.98 18.39 8.61
N PRO A 95 5.48 17.63 9.60
CA PRO A 95 4.66 17.21 10.73
C PRO A 95 4.00 18.41 11.41
N GLY A 96 2.69 18.34 11.65
CA GLY A 96 1.87 19.43 12.16
C GLY A 96 1.15 20.27 11.09
N ASP A 97 1.54 20.17 9.81
CA ASP A 97 0.85 20.89 8.74
C ASP A 97 -0.51 20.26 8.46
N ALA A 98 -1.49 21.13 8.17
CA ALA A 98 -2.79 20.72 7.64
C ALA A 98 -2.67 20.52 6.12
N VAL A 99 -3.13 19.37 5.64
CA VAL A 99 -3.13 19.00 4.22
C VAL A 99 -4.53 18.69 3.74
N VAL A 100 -4.80 18.99 2.48
CA VAL A 100 -6.03 18.61 1.78
C VAL A 100 -5.80 17.36 0.94
N ALA A 101 -6.87 16.59 0.68
CA ALA A 101 -6.78 15.45 -0.22
C ALA A 101 -6.31 15.91 -1.61
N GLY A 102 -5.36 15.18 -2.20
CA GLY A 102 -4.71 15.54 -3.47
C GLY A 102 -3.57 16.56 -3.35
N GLN A 103 -3.25 17.06 -2.16
CA GLN A 103 -2.10 17.94 -1.98
C GLN A 103 -0.78 17.14 -2.05
N PRO A 104 0.24 17.63 -2.79
CA PRO A 104 1.54 16.98 -2.86
C PRO A 104 2.25 17.04 -1.49
N LEU A 105 2.72 15.89 -1.01
CA LEU A 105 3.41 15.74 0.27
C LEU A 105 4.92 15.80 0.10
N PHE A 106 5.45 15.07 -0.88
CA PHE A 106 6.86 15.02 -1.22
C PHE A 106 7.04 14.65 -2.70
N VAL A 107 8.20 14.96 -3.24
CA VAL A 107 8.58 14.67 -4.63
C VAL A 107 9.73 13.68 -4.62
N ILE A 108 9.58 12.61 -5.39
CA ILE A 108 10.62 11.61 -5.60
C ILE A 108 11.11 11.65 -7.04
N GLU A 109 12.41 11.44 -7.19
CA GLU A 109 13.03 11.12 -8.46
C GLU A 109 12.91 9.61 -8.69
N ALA A 110 11.88 9.20 -9.45
CA ALA A 110 11.57 7.79 -9.67
C ALA A 110 12.44 7.20 -10.78
N ILE A 111 13.27 6.21 -10.47
CA ILE A 111 14.18 5.60 -11.46
C ILE A 111 13.41 4.96 -12.61
N ASP A 112 12.30 4.29 -12.30
CA ASP A 112 11.47 3.61 -13.31
C ASP A 112 10.83 4.58 -14.31
N THR A 113 10.57 5.83 -13.91
CA THR A 113 10.05 6.85 -14.83
C THR A 113 11.10 7.29 -15.85
N VAL A 114 12.37 7.43 -15.44
CA VAL A 114 13.47 7.75 -16.35
C VAL A 114 13.63 6.66 -17.40
N GLN A 115 13.60 5.39 -16.98
CA GLN A 115 13.67 4.27 -17.91
C GLN A 115 12.48 4.25 -18.87
N GLY A 116 11.25 4.43 -18.37
CA GLY A 116 10.06 4.45 -19.22
C GLY A 116 10.08 5.59 -20.25
N LEU A 117 10.62 6.76 -19.90
CA LEU A 117 10.77 7.90 -20.81
C LEU A 117 11.80 7.60 -21.91
N ASN A 118 12.92 6.95 -21.56
CA ASN A 118 13.92 6.51 -22.54
C ASN A 118 13.34 5.46 -23.50
N ASP A 119 12.57 4.51 -22.98
CA ASP A 119 11.91 3.48 -23.80
C ASP A 119 10.92 4.12 -24.79
N LEU A 120 10.18 5.15 -24.37
CA LEU A 120 9.29 5.90 -25.25
C LEU A 120 10.05 6.62 -26.37
N ILE A 121 11.18 7.27 -26.06
CA ILE A 121 12.04 7.91 -27.09
C ILE A 121 12.52 6.87 -28.11
N ALA A 122 12.99 5.72 -27.64
CA ALA A 122 13.47 4.65 -28.50
C ALA A 122 12.34 4.11 -29.40
N ALA A 123 11.15 3.88 -28.84
CA ALA A 123 9.97 3.43 -29.60
C ALA A 123 9.55 4.44 -30.67
N LEU A 124 9.52 5.74 -30.33
CA LEU A 124 9.20 6.81 -31.28
C LEU A 124 10.23 6.91 -32.42
N SER A 125 11.52 6.75 -32.11
CA SER A 125 12.59 6.73 -33.12
C SER A 125 12.41 5.55 -34.10
N THR A 126 12.13 4.36 -33.57
CA THR A 126 11.86 3.15 -34.38
C THR A 126 10.62 3.34 -35.25
N MET A 127 9.52 3.88 -34.70
CA MET A 127 8.31 4.19 -35.47
C MET A 127 8.56 5.20 -36.60
N ASN A 128 9.38 6.23 -36.35
CA ASN A 128 9.74 7.21 -37.39
C ASN A 128 10.57 6.57 -38.52
N SER A 129 11.47 5.65 -38.19
CA SER A 129 12.24 4.88 -39.18
C SER A 129 11.33 3.93 -39.97
N ALA A 130 10.45 3.18 -39.29
CA ALA A 130 9.48 2.29 -39.93
C ALA A 130 8.52 3.06 -40.86
N ARG A 131 8.05 4.24 -40.46
CA ARG A 131 7.25 5.13 -41.30
C ARG A 131 7.97 5.53 -42.59
N SER A 132 9.24 5.90 -42.49
CA SER A 132 10.05 6.25 -43.66
C SER A 132 10.23 5.05 -44.62
N LYS A 133 10.46 3.85 -44.07
CA LYS A 133 10.56 2.60 -44.84
C LYS A 133 9.23 2.25 -45.53
N LEU A 134 8.11 2.39 -44.83
CA LEU A 134 6.78 2.16 -45.37
C LEU A 134 6.48 3.11 -46.55
N ASN A 135 6.78 4.40 -46.40
CA ASN A 135 6.60 5.37 -47.47
C ASN A 135 7.42 5.01 -48.71
N LEU A 136 8.68 4.58 -48.54
CA LEU A 136 9.51 4.12 -49.65
C LEU A 136 8.93 2.87 -50.31
N ALA A 137 8.55 1.88 -49.52
CA ALA A 137 7.99 0.62 -50.03
C ALA A 137 6.68 0.85 -50.81
N GLN A 138 5.83 1.79 -50.35
CA GLN A 138 4.62 2.20 -51.08
C GLN A 138 4.95 2.83 -52.44
N ILE A 139 5.97 3.69 -52.52
CA ILE A 139 6.39 4.31 -53.79
C ILE A 139 6.94 3.24 -54.75
N VAL A 140 7.73 2.30 -54.23
CA VAL A 140 8.34 1.23 -55.02
C VAL A 140 7.28 0.26 -55.54
N GLU A 141 6.36 -0.20 -54.69
CA GLU A 141 5.25 -1.07 -55.08
C GLU A 141 4.37 -0.39 -56.13
N LYS A 142 3.96 0.85 -55.90
CA LYS A 142 3.14 1.60 -56.86
C LYS A 142 3.83 1.71 -58.22
N ARG A 143 5.12 2.06 -58.23
CA ARG A 143 5.91 2.13 -59.47
C ARG A 143 6.01 0.77 -60.17
N ALA A 144 6.23 -0.31 -59.42
CA ALA A 144 6.32 -1.66 -59.96
C ALA A 144 4.97 -2.12 -60.54
N ASN A 145 3.86 -1.79 -59.87
CA ASN A 145 2.50 -2.07 -60.34
C ASN A 145 2.20 -1.33 -61.66
N ASP A 146 2.52 -0.03 -61.75
CA ASP A 146 2.30 0.76 -62.96
C ASP A 146 3.11 0.22 -64.15
N LEU A 147 4.38 -0.16 -63.91
CA LEU A 147 5.23 -0.76 -64.95
C LEU A 147 4.77 -2.17 -65.33
N TYR A 148 4.26 -2.96 -64.39
CA TYR A 148 3.74 -4.31 -64.65
C TYR A 148 2.45 -4.23 -65.48
N ALA A 149 1.56 -3.30 -65.16
CA ALA A 149 0.36 -3.01 -65.95
C ALA A 149 0.73 -2.58 -67.39
N GLY A 150 1.80 -1.81 -67.54
CA GLY A 150 2.42 -1.47 -68.82
C GLY A 150 3.19 -2.61 -69.50
N LYS A 151 3.21 -3.83 -68.92
CA LYS A 151 3.97 -5.01 -69.36
C LYS A 151 5.49 -4.78 -69.51
N ALA A 152 6.03 -3.79 -68.79
CA ALA A 152 7.43 -3.38 -68.86
C ALA A 152 8.32 -4.12 -67.85
N VAL A 153 7.76 -4.68 -66.78
CA VAL A 153 8.50 -5.48 -65.77
C VAL A 153 7.88 -6.88 -65.59
N PRO A 154 8.67 -7.89 -65.20
CA PRO A 154 8.18 -9.23 -64.88
C PRO A 154 7.24 -9.25 -63.67
N LEU A 155 6.33 -10.23 -63.63
CA LEU A 155 5.43 -10.47 -62.48
C LEU A 155 6.18 -10.66 -61.16
N LYS A 156 7.35 -11.33 -61.20
CA LYS A 156 8.20 -11.57 -60.03
C LYS A 156 8.63 -10.28 -59.34
N ASP A 157 8.98 -9.24 -60.10
CA ASP A 157 9.51 -7.99 -59.54
C ASP A 157 8.40 -7.20 -58.84
N TRP A 158 7.18 -7.21 -59.38
CA TRP A 158 6.00 -6.67 -58.69
C TRP A 158 5.67 -7.47 -57.42
N GLN A 159 5.70 -8.81 -57.48
CA GLN A 159 5.47 -9.65 -56.30
C GLN A 159 6.51 -9.40 -55.19
N GLN A 160 7.77 -9.15 -55.54
CA GLN A 160 8.80 -8.77 -54.58
C GLN A 160 8.48 -7.42 -53.93
N ALA A 161 8.13 -6.41 -54.72
CA ALA A 161 7.76 -5.09 -54.19
C ALA A 161 6.52 -5.16 -53.28
N GLN A 162 5.54 -6.02 -53.62
CA GLN A 162 4.37 -6.29 -52.79
C GLN A 162 4.76 -6.95 -51.46
N ALA A 163 5.67 -7.93 -51.48
CA ALA A 163 6.17 -8.57 -50.27
C ALA A 163 6.92 -7.57 -49.36
N ASP A 164 7.74 -6.71 -49.94
CA ASP A 164 8.47 -5.65 -49.23
C ASP A 164 7.51 -4.63 -48.60
N LEU A 165 6.42 -4.27 -49.30
CA LEU A 165 5.36 -3.41 -48.76
C LEU A 165 4.68 -4.05 -47.56
N VAL A 166 4.29 -5.33 -47.66
CA VAL A 166 3.66 -6.06 -46.55
C VAL A 166 4.61 -6.15 -45.35
N ALA A 167 5.90 -6.40 -45.58
CA ALA A 167 6.91 -6.39 -44.52
C ALA A 167 6.99 -5.01 -43.84
N ALA A 168 7.10 -3.92 -44.61
CA ALA A 168 7.16 -2.56 -44.07
C ALA A 168 5.88 -2.15 -43.33
N GLN A 169 4.71 -2.61 -43.77
CA GLN A 169 3.43 -2.40 -43.07
C GLN A 169 3.40 -3.11 -41.71
N ASN A 170 3.90 -4.35 -41.65
CA ASN A 170 3.99 -5.10 -40.41
C ASN A 170 4.98 -4.45 -39.43
N ASP A 171 6.12 -3.97 -39.93
CA ASP A 171 7.11 -3.22 -39.14
C ASP A 171 6.52 -1.93 -38.55
N MET A 172 5.73 -1.18 -39.35
CA MET A 172 5.04 0.02 -38.89
C MET A 172 4.04 -0.32 -37.76
N ARG A 173 3.18 -1.32 -37.97
CA ARG A 173 2.19 -1.76 -36.97
C ARG A 173 2.85 -2.24 -35.67
N SER A 174 3.94 -2.98 -35.79
CA SER A 174 4.74 -3.43 -34.64
C SER A 174 5.32 -2.24 -33.87
N SER A 175 5.86 -1.25 -34.58
CA SER A 175 6.42 -0.04 -33.97
C SER A 175 5.36 0.83 -33.29
N GLU A 176 4.17 0.96 -33.88
CA GLU A 176 3.02 1.65 -33.27
C GLU A 176 2.62 0.97 -31.96
N THR A 177 2.54 -0.36 -31.96
CA THR A 177 2.24 -1.14 -30.76
C THR A 177 3.28 -0.93 -29.65
N ALA A 178 4.56 -0.82 -30.02
CA ALA A 178 5.64 -0.53 -29.06
C ALA A 178 5.53 0.87 -28.45
N VAL A 179 5.17 1.90 -29.24
CA VAL A 179 4.90 3.25 -28.73
C VAL A 179 3.70 3.24 -27.78
N GLU A 180 2.61 2.56 -28.13
CA GLU A 180 1.45 2.43 -27.25
C GLU A 180 1.78 1.71 -25.94
N ALA A 181 2.60 0.66 -25.99
CA ALA A 181 3.05 -0.07 -24.81
C ALA A 181 3.89 0.84 -23.89
N ALA A 182 4.81 1.62 -24.46
CA ALA A 182 5.62 2.58 -23.71
C ALA A 182 4.75 3.67 -23.05
N ARG A 183 3.76 4.22 -23.78
CA ARG A 183 2.79 5.18 -23.22
C ARG A 183 1.98 4.59 -22.07
N LYS A 184 1.46 3.37 -22.24
CA LYS A 184 0.71 2.66 -21.18
C LYS A 184 1.57 2.43 -19.93
N ARG A 185 2.84 2.06 -20.11
CA ARG A 185 3.79 1.91 -18.99
C ARG A 185 3.96 3.21 -18.22
N LEU A 186 4.09 4.35 -18.90
CA LEU A 186 4.19 5.68 -18.26
C LEU A 186 2.91 6.07 -17.50
N ARG A 187 1.72 5.73 -18.00
CA ARG A 187 0.46 5.93 -17.27
C ARG A 187 0.39 5.11 -15.98
N ILE A 188 0.86 3.87 -16.00
CA ILE A 188 0.93 3.03 -14.79
C ILE A 188 1.88 3.67 -13.76
N LEU A 189 2.93 4.34 -14.22
CA LEU A 189 3.84 5.13 -13.38
C LEU A 189 3.27 6.51 -12.98
N GLY A 190 1.96 6.73 -13.17
CA GLY A 190 1.25 7.93 -12.71
C GLY A 190 1.46 9.17 -13.54
N ARG A 191 1.99 9.06 -14.76
CA ARG A 191 2.09 10.20 -15.69
C ARG A 191 0.77 10.43 -16.39
N THR A 192 0.39 11.70 -16.47
CA THR A 192 -0.79 12.13 -17.21
C THR A 192 -0.53 12.10 -18.72
N ASP A 193 -1.59 12.03 -19.53
CA ASP A 193 -1.43 12.08 -20.98
C ASP A 193 -0.86 13.44 -21.43
N GLU A 194 -1.14 14.51 -20.68
CA GLU A 194 -0.56 15.84 -20.88
C GLU A 194 0.95 15.85 -20.62
N ASP A 195 1.41 15.20 -19.55
CA ASP A 195 2.84 15.09 -19.24
C ASP A 195 3.59 14.31 -20.33
N ILE A 196 2.98 13.23 -20.83
CA ILE A 196 3.54 12.42 -21.91
C ILE A 196 3.63 13.24 -23.20
N ALA A 197 2.57 13.98 -23.56
CA ALA A 197 2.55 14.83 -24.74
C ALA A 197 3.57 15.99 -24.65
N ALA A 198 3.68 16.62 -23.48
CA ALA A 198 4.68 17.66 -23.22
C ALA A 198 6.11 17.12 -23.34
N PHE A 199 6.34 15.89 -22.89
CA PHE A 199 7.62 15.20 -23.05
C PHE A 199 7.93 14.89 -24.53
N GLU A 200 6.95 14.42 -25.31
CA GLU A 200 7.13 14.17 -26.74
C GLU A 200 7.58 15.43 -27.50
N GLY A 201 7.06 16.61 -27.13
CA GLY A 201 7.44 17.90 -27.72
C GLY A 201 8.78 18.46 -27.25
N THR A 202 9.07 18.37 -25.94
CA THR A 202 10.25 19.02 -25.35
C THR A 202 11.48 18.12 -25.23
N ARG A 203 11.27 16.78 -25.16
CA ARG A 203 12.28 15.75 -24.87
C ARG A 203 13.07 15.98 -23.57
N LEU A 204 12.53 16.76 -22.65
CA LEU A 204 13.13 17.03 -21.36
C LEU A 204 12.68 15.97 -20.34
N ILE A 205 13.61 15.12 -19.91
CA ILE A 205 13.35 14.09 -18.90
C ILE A 205 13.15 14.76 -17.53
N LYS A 206 11.90 14.88 -17.09
CA LYS A 206 11.55 15.30 -15.73
C LYS A 206 11.20 14.08 -14.88
N ALA A 207 12.17 13.62 -14.11
CA ALA A 207 12.03 12.46 -13.22
C ALA A 207 11.26 12.76 -11.93
N ASP A 208 10.92 14.04 -11.69
CA ASP A 208 10.14 14.48 -10.54
C ASP A 208 8.73 13.87 -10.59
N THR A 209 8.42 13.08 -9.57
CA THR A 209 7.14 12.40 -9.42
C THR A 209 6.57 12.78 -8.06
N PRO A 210 5.53 13.64 -8.00
CA PRO A 210 4.91 14.03 -6.74
C PRO A 210 4.07 12.88 -6.16
N VAL A 211 4.15 12.67 -4.85
CA VAL A 211 3.28 11.76 -4.10
C VAL A 211 2.23 12.60 -3.37
N PHE A 212 0.97 12.28 -3.58
CA PHE A 212 -0.18 13.05 -3.11
C PHE A 212 -0.79 12.47 -1.83
N ALA A 213 -1.44 13.33 -1.04
CA ALA A 213 -2.20 12.92 0.13
C ALA A 213 -3.52 12.23 -0.27
N PRO A 214 -3.80 11.00 0.19
CA PRO A 214 -5.06 10.30 -0.12
C PRO A 214 -6.26 10.89 0.62
N ILE A 215 -6.04 11.45 1.82
CA ILE A 215 -7.05 12.07 2.67
C ILE A 215 -6.57 13.44 3.14
N GLY A 216 -7.51 14.34 3.45
CA GLY A 216 -7.20 15.58 4.15
C GLY A 216 -7.05 15.34 5.66
N GLY A 217 -6.21 16.11 6.32
CA GLY A 217 -5.94 15.97 7.75
C GLY A 217 -4.67 16.69 8.20
N ILE A 218 -4.11 16.25 9.33
CA ILE A 218 -2.83 16.75 9.84
C ILE A 218 -1.74 15.70 9.64
N VAL A 219 -0.53 16.14 9.28
CA VAL A 219 0.62 15.24 9.20
C VAL A 219 1.09 14.89 10.60
N VAL A 220 0.84 13.67 11.06
CA VAL A 220 1.20 13.22 12.41
C VAL A 220 2.70 12.97 12.56
N GLN A 221 3.27 12.23 11.61
CA GLN A 221 4.68 11.85 11.64
C GLN A 221 5.24 11.77 10.23
N ARG A 222 6.53 12.08 10.10
CA ARG A 222 7.31 11.87 8.88
C ARG A 222 8.47 10.92 9.17
N LYS A 223 8.53 9.80 8.45
CA LYS A 223 9.61 8.80 8.54
C LYS A 223 10.59 8.86 7.36
N VAL A 224 10.55 9.94 6.58
CA VAL A 224 11.38 10.13 5.38
C VAL A 224 12.18 11.44 5.45
N GLY A 225 13.45 11.36 5.03
CA GLY A 225 14.36 12.50 4.91
C GLY A 225 14.61 12.92 3.45
N PRO A 226 15.00 14.18 3.21
CA PRO A 226 15.45 14.59 1.88
C PRO A 226 16.73 13.82 1.51
N GLY A 227 16.84 13.37 0.27
CA GLY A 227 17.95 12.56 -0.21
C GLY A 227 17.87 11.07 0.13
N GLN A 228 16.91 10.64 0.97
CA GLN A 228 16.70 9.23 1.28
C GLN A 228 16.20 8.47 0.05
N TYR A 229 16.72 7.26 -0.13
CA TYR A 229 16.25 6.34 -1.16
C TYR A 229 15.10 5.49 -0.62
N LEU A 230 13.97 5.47 -1.33
CA LEU A 230 12.80 4.67 -1.02
C LEU A 230 12.69 3.51 -2.01
N ASN A 231 12.39 2.31 -1.51
CA ASN A 231 12.00 1.17 -2.34
C ASN A 231 10.47 1.13 -2.45
N ALA A 232 9.95 0.73 -3.61
CA ALA A 232 8.53 0.53 -3.81
C ALA A 232 8.03 -0.58 -2.87
N GLY A 233 6.97 -0.30 -2.09
CA GLY A 233 6.37 -1.29 -1.20
C GLY A 233 7.17 -1.61 0.08
N ALA A 234 8.15 -0.77 0.46
CA ALA A 234 8.77 -0.91 1.77
C ALA A 234 7.75 -0.60 2.87
N THR A 235 7.14 -1.65 3.41
CA THR A 235 6.56 -1.66 4.74
C THR A 235 7.71 -1.58 5.74
N ASP A 236 7.61 -0.61 6.66
CA ASP A 236 8.43 -0.53 7.87
C ASP A 236 8.37 -1.84 8.65
#